data_AF-C7P9M9-F1
#
_entry.id   AF-C7P9M9-F1
#
_cell.length_a   1.000
_cell.length_b   1.000
_cell.length_c   1.000
_cell.angle_alpha   90.00
_cell.angle_beta   90.00
_cell.angle_gamma   90.00
#
_symmetry.space_group_name_H-M   'P 1'
#
loop_
_entity.id
_entity.type
_entity.pdbx_description
1 polymer ?
#
loop_
_entity_poly.entity_id
_entity_poly.type
_entity_poly.pdbx_seq_one_letter_code
_entity_poly.pdbx_strand_id
1 'polypeptide(L)'
;MRVEYSKELIRKGISTISQLKKAKVKVEKTEGKKKISYRDAKPGKIDINEFKKAVYLLIEADDFLYKKAPKHELNEEEAKEFCKLIIKCQEHLNRLLANFGFEFEEKEISENALYIVSNKKLFKKLKNKNPNLKVVCTEGMLDIEDMKAIGIPEKALEGLKKKVEIARKNVERFINKYNPEKIFVVVEDDKDELLYLRAKQLYNAEKLNADEILS
;
A
#
# COMPACT_ATOMS: atom_id res chain seq x y z
N MET A 1 36.96 -21.75 -47.00
CA MET A 1 36.11 -22.34 -45.92
C MET A 1 35.76 -21.33 -44.83
N ARG A 2 36.71 -20.67 -44.14
CA ARG A 2 36.43 -19.67 -43.07
C ARG A 2 35.67 -18.41 -43.52
N VAL A 3 35.96 -17.91 -44.73
CA VAL A 3 35.32 -16.68 -45.26
C VAL A 3 33.85 -16.91 -45.60
N GLU A 4 33.49 -18.09 -46.11
CA GLU A 4 32.09 -18.43 -46.39
C GLU A 4 31.29 -18.61 -45.10
N TYR A 5 31.88 -19.25 -44.07
CA TYR A 5 31.28 -19.35 -42.74
C TYR A 5 31.00 -17.97 -42.11
N SER A 6 31.92 -17.02 -42.28
CA SER A 6 31.73 -15.64 -41.79
C SER A 6 30.56 -14.94 -42.48
N LYS A 7 30.45 -15.08 -43.81
CA LYS A 7 29.32 -14.52 -44.58
C LYS A 7 27.98 -15.14 -44.16
N GLU A 8 27.98 -16.44 -43.84
CA GLU A 8 26.78 -17.15 -43.40
C GLU A 8 26.29 -16.69 -42.03
N LEU A 9 27.22 -16.47 -41.09
CA LEU A 9 26.91 -15.93 -39.76
C LEU A 9 26.36 -14.50 -39.84
N ILE A 10 26.92 -13.66 -40.70
CA ILE A 10 26.43 -12.29 -40.93
C ILE A 10 25.01 -12.33 -41.52
N ARG A 11 24.75 -13.19 -42.51
CA ARG A 11 23.40 -13.34 -43.09
C ARG A 11 22.39 -13.83 -42.06
N LYS A 12 22.75 -14.79 -41.20
CA LYS A 12 21.89 -15.24 -40.09
C LYS A 12 21.59 -14.08 -39.14
N GLY A 13 22.62 -13.34 -38.70
CA GLY A 13 22.45 -12.18 -37.82
C GLY A 13 21.50 -11.12 -38.38
N ILE A 14 21.64 -10.78 -39.67
CA ILE A 14 20.74 -9.84 -40.36
C ILE A 14 19.31 -10.39 -40.43
N SER A 15 19.14 -11.69 -40.70
CA SER A 15 17.81 -12.32 -40.73
C SER A 15 17.12 -12.28 -39.36
N THR A 16 17.88 -12.54 -38.28
CA THR A 16 17.37 -12.49 -36.91
C THR A 16 16.99 -11.08 -36.50
N ILE A 17 17.81 -10.07 -36.84
CA ILE A 17 17.49 -8.66 -36.60
C ILE A 17 16.24 -8.24 -37.39
N SER A 18 16.08 -8.71 -38.64
CA SER A 18 14.90 -8.44 -39.46
C SER A 18 13.64 -9.09 -38.86
N GLN A 19 13.75 -10.32 -38.39
CA GLN A 19 12.67 -11.03 -37.70
C GLN A 19 12.30 -10.35 -36.38
N LEU A 20 13.28 -9.90 -35.58
CA LEU A 20 13.02 -9.15 -34.34
C LEU A 20 12.39 -7.77 -34.59
N LYS A 21 12.76 -7.09 -35.69
CA LYS A 21 12.09 -5.84 -36.11
C LYS A 21 10.65 -6.06 -36.55
N LYS A 22 10.35 -7.19 -37.21
CA LYS A 22 8.99 -7.61 -37.60
C LYS A 22 8.19 -8.15 -36.41
N ALA A 23 8.87 -8.79 -35.46
CA ALA A 23 8.36 -9.22 -34.16
C ALA A 23 8.49 -8.11 -33.11
N LYS A 24 8.42 -6.82 -33.52
CA LYS A 24 7.93 -5.77 -32.63
C LYS A 24 6.58 -6.25 -32.14
N VAL A 25 6.63 -6.81 -30.94
CA VAL A 25 5.54 -7.21 -30.09
C VAL A 25 4.39 -6.27 -30.39
N LYS A 26 3.32 -6.83 -30.96
CA LYS A 26 1.99 -6.26 -30.79
C LYS A 26 1.79 -6.21 -29.28
N VAL A 27 2.26 -5.14 -28.66
CA VAL A 27 1.74 -4.71 -27.38
C VAL A 27 0.31 -4.39 -27.74
N GLU A 28 -0.58 -5.32 -27.40
CA GLU A 28 -2.01 -5.08 -27.44
C GLU A 28 -2.22 -3.69 -26.87
N LYS A 29 -2.73 -2.80 -27.73
CA LYS A 29 -3.17 -1.48 -27.31
C LYS A 29 -4.21 -1.76 -26.25
N THR A 30 -3.82 -1.57 -25.00
CA THR A 30 -4.74 -1.43 -23.88
C THR A 30 -5.46 -0.12 -24.15
N GLU A 31 -6.53 -0.21 -24.93
CA GLU A 31 -7.48 0.87 -25.15
C GLU A 31 -7.99 1.31 -23.77
N GLY A 32 -7.62 2.53 -23.35
CA GLY A 32 -8.22 3.18 -22.19
C GLY A 32 -7.28 3.95 -21.25
N LYS A 33 -6.01 3.56 -21.08
CA LYS A 33 -5.11 4.30 -20.17
C LYS A 33 -4.26 5.31 -20.94
N LYS A 34 -4.46 6.61 -20.70
CA LYS A 34 -3.56 7.68 -21.19
C LYS A 34 -2.14 7.30 -20.80
N LYS A 35 -1.31 6.99 -21.80
CA LYS A 35 0.09 6.63 -21.59
C LYS A 35 0.84 7.87 -21.13
N ILE A 36 1.25 7.90 -19.87
CA ILE A 36 2.03 9.00 -19.29
C ILE A 36 3.30 9.19 -20.13
N SER A 37 3.55 10.42 -20.58
CA SER A 37 4.70 10.80 -21.39
C SER A 37 5.44 11.96 -20.72
N TYR A 38 6.76 11.85 -20.59
CA TYR A 38 7.61 12.90 -20.01
C TYR A 38 7.51 14.24 -20.75
N ARG A 39 7.06 14.23 -22.01
CA ARG A 39 6.88 15.44 -22.83
C ARG A 39 5.70 16.31 -22.36
N ASP A 40 4.77 15.75 -21.60
CA ASP A 40 3.60 16.45 -21.08
C ASP A 40 3.87 17.08 -19.70
N ALA A 41 5.10 16.96 -19.19
CA ALA A 41 5.50 17.53 -17.91
C ALA A 41 5.39 19.05 -17.92
N LYS A 42 4.75 19.61 -16.89
CA LYS A 42 4.59 21.05 -16.68
C LYS A 42 5.63 21.57 -15.68
N PRO A 43 5.92 22.88 -15.65
CA PRO A 43 6.72 23.47 -14.58
C PRO A 43 6.15 23.13 -13.21
N GLY A 44 7.03 22.78 -12.27
CA GLY A 44 6.64 22.26 -10.96
C GLY A 44 7.80 22.33 -9.97
N LYS A 45 7.54 21.91 -8.73
CA LYS A 45 8.55 21.85 -7.66
C LYS A 45 8.84 20.41 -7.28
N ILE A 46 10.12 20.06 -7.22
CA ILE A 46 10.54 18.76 -6.69
C ILE A 46 10.25 18.72 -5.19
N ASP A 47 9.45 17.76 -4.75
CA ASP A 47 9.33 17.43 -3.33
C ASP A 47 10.52 16.57 -2.92
N ILE A 48 11.49 17.22 -2.26
CA ILE A 48 12.74 16.58 -1.83
C ILE A 48 12.47 15.45 -0.83
N ASN A 49 11.42 15.56 0.00
CA ASN A 49 11.12 14.56 1.00
C ASN A 49 10.53 13.30 0.34
N GLU A 50 9.61 13.47 -0.61
CA GLU A 50 9.07 12.33 -1.38
C GLU A 50 10.17 11.66 -2.22
N PHE A 51 11.06 12.44 -2.84
CA PHE A 51 12.19 11.89 -3.58
C PHE A 51 13.14 11.07 -2.69
N LYS A 52 13.51 11.59 -1.51
CA LYS A 52 14.36 10.87 -0.55
C LYS A 52 13.72 9.54 -0.11
N LYS A 53 12.42 9.54 0.18
CA LYS A 53 11.70 8.30 0.55
C LYS A 53 11.75 7.26 -0.56
N ALA A 54 11.51 7.67 -1.81
CA ALA A 54 11.59 6.76 -2.97
C ALA A 54 12.99 6.14 -3.10
N VAL A 55 14.05 6.95 -2.98
CA VAL A 55 15.44 6.46 -3.05
C VAL A 55 15.75 5.51 -1.89
N TYR A 56 15.35 5.84 -0.66
CA TYR A 56 15.60 4.98 0.50
C TYR A 56 14.92 3.62 0.38
N LEU A 57 13.71 3.54 -0.16
CA LEU A 57 13.04 2.27 -0.43
C LEU A 57 13.79 1.42 -1.46
N LEU A 58 14.44 2.04 -2.46
CA LEU A 58 15.29 1.31 -3.40
C LEU A 58 16.59 0.85 -2.76
N ILE A 59 17.18 1.63 -1.85
CA ILE A 59 18.35 1.21 -1.07
C ILE A 59 17.99 0.02 -0.17
N GLU A 60 16.82 0.03 0.47
CA GLU A 60 16.34 -1.13 1.24
C GLU A 60 16.08 -2.35 0.33
N ALA A 61 15.57 -2.14 -0.87
CA ALA A 61 15.34 -3.22 -1.84
C ALA A 61 16.65 -3.80 -2.41
N ASP A 62 17.73 -3.00 -2.43
CA ASP A 62 19.07 -3.41 -2.88
C ASP A 62 19.63 -4.58 -2.06
N ASP A 63 19.26 -4.68 -0.78
CA ASP A 63 19.62 -5.83 0.08
C ASP A 63 19.24 -7.19 -0.52
N PHE A 64 18.14 -7.25 -1.29
CA PHE A 64 17.73 -8.49 -1.94
C PHE A 64 18.70 -8.91 -3.04
N LEU A 65 19.40 -7.98 -3.70
CA LEU A 65 20.45 -8.30 -4.67
C LEU A 65 21.62 -9.02 -3.97
N TYR A 66 21.99 -8.59 -2.77
CA TYR A 66 23.06 -9.24 -2.00
C TYR A 66 22.61 -10.56 -1.39
N LYS A 67 21.48 -10.58 -0.69
CA LYS A 67 21.00 -11.73 0.09
C LYS A 67 20.54 -12.89 -0.80
N LYS A 68 20.15 -12.61 -2.04
CA LYS A 68 19.59 -13.61 -2.98
C LYS A 68 20.51 -13.92 -4.14
N ALA A 69 21.70 -13.34 -4.15
CA ALA A 69 22.72 -13.71 -5.11
C ALA A 69 23.05 -15.21 -5.04
N PRO A 70 23.42 -15.83 -6.17
CA PRO A 70 23.49 -15.25 -7.52
C PRO A 70 22.18 -15.35 -8.31
N LYS A 71 21.23 -16.17 -7.85
CA LYS A 71 20.04 -16.53 -8.64
C LYS A 71 18.92 -15.49 -8.56
N HIS A 72 18.86 -14.75 -7.45
CA HIS A 72 17.81 -13.77 -7.16
C HIS A 72 16.39 -14.37 -7.17
N GLU A 73 16.29 -15.66 -6.83
CA GLU A 73 15.01 -16.35 -6.68
C GLU A 73 14.42 -15.99 -5.30
N LEU A 74 13.19 -15.46 -5.30
CA LEU A 74 12.44 -15.10 -4.10
C LEU A 74 11.32 -16.12 -3.89
N ASN A 75 11.14 -16.56 -2.65
CA ASN A 75 9.93 -17.27 -2.28
C ASN A 75 8.73 -16.31 -2.15
N GLU A 76 7.55 -16.81 -1.80
CA GLU A 76 6.33 -15.99 -1.71
C GLU A 76 6.44 -14.84 -0.69
N GLU A 77 6.97 -15.10 0.50
CA GLU A 77 7.11 -14.09 1.57
C GLU A 77 8.12 -13.02 1.17
N GLU A 78 9.27 -13.45 0.65
CA GLU A 78 10.32 -12.56 0.16
C GLU A 78 9.86 -11.71 -1.03
N ALA A 79 9.09 -12.30 -1.94
CA ALA A 79 8.50 -11.57 -3.06
C ALA A 79 7.49 -10.52 -2.58
N LYS A 80 6.67 -10.83 -1.56
CA LYS A 80 5.75 -9.85 -0.96
C LYS A 80 6.51 -8.70 -0.32
N GLU A 81 7.56 -8.99 0.45
CA GLU A 81 8.40 -7.97 1.09
C GLU A 81 9.11 -7.08 0.06
N PHE A 82 9.78 -7.69 -0.92
CA PHE A 82 10.47 -6.96 -1.99
C PHE A 82 9.49 -6.10 -2.81
N CYS A 83 8.39 -6.70 -3.30
CA CYS A 83 7.40 -5.97 -4.09
C CYS A 83 6.73 -4.85 -3.30
N LYS A 84 6.54 -5.00 -1.98
CA LYS A 84 6.03 -3.92 -1.12
C LYS A 84 6.95 -2.70 -1.15
N LEU A 85 8.27 -2.87 -1.14
CA LEU A 85 9.22 -1.76 -1.27
C LEU A 85 9.12 -1.09 -2.64
N ILE A 86 9.04 -1.88 -3.72
CA ILE A 86 8.95 -1.37 -5.10
C ILE A 86 7.65 -0.59 -5.32
N ILE A 87 6.51 -1.12 -4.88
CA ILE A 87 5.20 -0.48 -5.03
C ILE A 87 5.17 0.85 -4.25
N LYS A 88 5.63 0.86 -2.99
CA LYS A 88 5.73 2.10 -2.20
C LYS A 88 6.65 3.14 -2.84
N CYS A 89 7.75 2.70 -3.46
CA CYS A 89 8.62 3.60 -4.22
C CYS A 89 7.88 4.24 -5.40
N GLN A 90 7.13 3.45 -6.16
CA GLN A 90 6.31 3.95 -7.27
C GLN A 90 5.27 4.98 -6.81
N GLU A 91 4.63 4.78 -5.65
CA GLU A 91 3.68 5.74 -5.07
C GLU A 91 4.34 7.09 -4.75
N HIS A 92 5.51 7.07 -4.12
CA HIS A 92 6.29 8.29 -3.86
C HIS A 92 6.70 8.99 -5.16
N LEU A 93 7.07 8.22 -6.20
CA LEU A 93 7.36 8.77 -7.52
C LEU A 93 6.13 9.36 -8.20
N ASN A 94 4.95 8.74 -8.07
CA ASN A 94 3.69 9.27 -8.59
C ASN A 94 3.31 10.59 -7.92
N ARG A 95 3.44 10.69 -6.59
CA ARG A 95 3.23 11.95 -5.84
C ARG A 95 4.19 13.05 -6.30
N LEU A 96 5.45 12.69 -6.59
CA LEU A 96 6.42 13.62 -7.16
C LEU A 96 6.01 14.08 -8.57
N LEU A 97 5.57 13.15 -9.43
CA LEU A 97 5.09 13.44 -10.77
C LEU A 97 3.81 14.31 -10.75
N ALA A 98 2.96 14.18 -9.74
CA ALA A 98 1.78 15.03 -9.58
C ALA A 98 2.13 16.53 -9.52
N ASN A 99 3.27 16.89 -8.93
CA ASN A 99 3.76 18.27 -8.90
C ASN A 99 4.16 18.82 -10.28
N PHE A 100 4.27 17.95 -11.29
CA PHE A 100 4.57 18.30 -12.68
C PHE A 100 3.35 18.12 -13.60
N GLY A 101 2.14 18.05 -13.03
CA GLY A 101 0.88 18.06 -13.78
C GLY A 101 0.41 16.70 -14.31
N PHE A 102 0.98 15.60 -13.80
CA PHE A 102 0.48 14.25 -14.05
C PHE A 102 -0.61 13.88 -13.05
N GLU A 103 -1.68 13.26 -13.53
CA GLU A 103 -2.78 12.78 -12.68
C GLU A 103 -2.65 11.27 -12.53
N PHE A 104 -2.80 10.80 -11.30
CA PHE A 104 -2.81 9.39 -10.94
C PHE A 104 -4.14 9.09 -10.23
N GLU A 105 -4.74 7.95 -10.55
CA GLU A 105 -5.92 7.46 -9.84
C GLU A 105 -5.52 7.16 -8.39
N GLU A 106 -5.94 8.01 -7.45
CA GLU A 106 -5.89 7.66 -6.03
C GLU A 106 -6.99 6.64 -5.74
N LYS A 107 -6.71 5.65 -4.90
CA LYS A 107 -7.74 4.73 -4.42
C LYS A 107 -8.83 5.52 -3.70
N GLU A 108 -10.05 5.45 -4.24
CA GLU A 108 -11.21 6.08 -3.61
C GLU A 108 -11.48 5.46 -2.25
N ILE A 109 -11.61 6.33 -1.24
CA ILE A 109 -12.00 5.95 0.11
C ILE A 109 -13.45 6.38 0.29
N SER A 110 -14.35 5.43 0.56
CA SER A 110 -15.77 5.72 0.71
C SER A 110 -16.04 6.56 1.96
N GLU A 111 -16.61 7.76 1.77
CA GLU A 111 -17.05 8.63 2.87
C GLU A 111 -18.29 8.10 3.61
N ASN A 112 -18.99 7.12 3.03
CA ASN A 112 -20.16 6.47 3.61
C ASN A 112 -19.79 5.32 4.56
N ALA A 113 -18.54 4.87 4.53
CA ALA A 113 -18.03 3.86 5.46
C ALA A 113 -17.54 4.48 6.78
N LEU A 114 -17.50 3.66 7.83
CA LEU A 114 -16.88 3.98 9.12
C LEU A 114 -15.53 3.25 9.23
N TYR A 115 -14.46 3.99 9.53
CA TYR A 115 -13.12 3.44 9.71
C TYR A 115 -12.74 3.41 11.19
N ILE A 116 -12.51 2.24 11.74
CA ILE A 116 -12.02 2.03 13.09
C ILE A 116 -10.50 1.88 13.04
N VAL A 117 -9.79 2.62 13.88
CA VAL A 117 -8.34 2.58 13.98
C VAL A 117 -7.90 2.47 15.44
N SER A 118 -6.82 1.73 15.68
CA SER A 118 -6.28 1.57 17.03
C SER A 118 -5.57 2.83 17.54
N ASN A 119 -4.87 3.55 16.65
CA ASN A 119 -3.92 4.59 17.04
C ASN A 119 -4.22 5.98 16.43
N LYS A 120 -3.78 7.03 17.14
CA LYS A 120 -3.99 8.43 16.72
C LYS A 120 -3.22 8.82 15.46
N LYS A 121 -2.13 8.09 15.14
CA LYS A 121 -1.30 8.39 13.97
C LYS A 121 -2.06 8.02 12.69
N LEU A 122 -2.65 6.82 12.63
CA LEU A 122 -3.54 6.38 11.56
C LEU A 122 -4.78 7.27 11.46
N PHE A 123 -5.39 7.62 12.59
CA PHE A 123 -6.50 8.57 12.62
C PHE A 123 -6.15 9.89 11.92
N LYS A 124 -5.02 10.49 12.27
CA LYS A 124 -4.54 11.74 11.64
C LYS A 124 -4.23 11.55 10.17
N LYS A 125 -3.56 10.47 9.78
CA LYS A 125 -3.23 10.19 8.38
C LYS A 125 -4.50 10.09 7.52
N LEU A 126 -5.52 9.35 7.96
CA LEU A 126 -6.79 9.22 7.25
C LEU A 126 -7.53 10.55 7.15
N LYS A 127 -7.59 11.31 8.24
CA LYS A 127 -8.21 12.65 8.24
C LYS A 127 -7.46 13.68 7.39
N ASN A 128 -6.14 13.58 7.30
CA ASN A 128 -5.35 14.43 6.42
C ASN A 128 -5.56 14.07 4.94
N LYS A 129 -5.74 12.77 4.63
CA LYS A 129 -6.05 12.30 3.27
C LYS A 129 -7.46 12.72 2.84
N ASN A 130 -8.45 12.54 3.71
CA ASN A 130 -9.79 13.08 3.50
C ASN A 130 -10.44 13.51 4.83
N PRO A 131 -10.65 14.83 5.05
CA PRO A 131 -11.25 15.37 6.28
C PRO A 131 -12.68 14.89 6.55
N ASN A 132 -13.43 14.52 5.51
CA ASN A 132 -14.82 14.10 5.62
C ASN A 132 -14.99 12.64 6.05
N LEU A 133 -13.92 11.84 6.01
CA LEU A 133 -13.98 10.42 6.40
C LEU A 133 -14.45 10.26 7.85
N LYS A 134 -15.37 9.34 8.08
CA LYS A 134 -15.83 8.99 9.42
C LYS A 134 -14.83 8.00 10.00
N VAL A 135 -13.95 8.49 10.88
CA VAL A 135 -12.91 7.68 11.52
C VAL A 135 -13.11 7.71 13.04
N VAL A 136 -12.97 6.57 13.71
CA VAL A 136 -13.00 6.44 15.17
C VAL A 136 -11.70 5.82 15.65
N CYS A 137 -11.04 6.50 16.59
CA CYS A 137 -9.84 6.00 17.26
C CYS A 137 -10.23 5.32 18.57
N THR A 138 -9.93 4.04 18.72
CA THR A 138 -10.22 3.27 19.94
C THR A 138 -9.12 3.42 21.01
N GLU A 139 -7.93 3.93 20.63
CA GLU A 139 -6.76 4.05 21.51
C GLU A 139 -6.37 2.71 22.18
N GLY A 140 -6.64 1.59 21.49
CA GLY A 140 -6.45 0.24 22.00
C GLY A 140 -7.51 -0.75 21.50
N MET A 141 -7.72 -1.83 22.27
CA MET A 141 -8.67 -2.89 21.97
C MET A 141 -10.12 -2.55 22.37
N LEU A 142 -11.08 -3.27 21.78
CA LEU A 142 -12.50 -3.17 22.10
C LEU A 142 -12.96 -4.12 23.21
N ASP A 143 -12.10 -5.05 23.63
CA ASP A 143 -12.35 -5.95 24.74
C ASP A 143 -11.15 -6.04 25.70
N ILE A 144 -11.43 -6.35 26.96
CA ILE A 144 -10.41 -6.44 27.99
C ILE A 144 -9.67 -7.78 27.97
N GLU A 145 -10.30 -8.83 27.47
CA GLU A 145 -9.64 -10.12 27.27
C GLU A 145 -8.60 -10.02 26.16
N ASP A 146 -8.89 -9.24 25.11
CA ASP A 146 -7.92 -8.96 24.03
C ASP A 146 -6.70 -8.19 24.59
N MET A 147 -6.93 -7.26 25.52
CA MET A 147 -5.85 -6.57 26.23
C MET A 147 -4.99 -7.55 27.06
N LYS A 148 -5.62 -8.54 27.70
CA LYS A 148 -4.92 -9.59 28.44
C LYS A 148 -4.10 -10.48 27.51
N ALA A 149 -4.64 -10.84 26.35
CA ALA A 149 -3.96 -11.65 25.33
C ALA A 149 -2.70 -10.96 24.77
N ILE A 150 -2.68 -9.63 24.73
CA ILE A 150 -1.51 -8.81 24.33
C ILE A 150 -0.47 -8.68 25.48
N GLY A 151 -0.75 -9.26 26.65
CA GLY A 151 0.19 -9.33 27.77
C GLY A 151 0.06 -8.19 28.79
N ILE A 152 -1.08 -7.49 28.84
CA ILE A 152 -1.30 -6.44 29.85
C ILE A 152 -1.55 -7.08 31.24
N PRO A 153 -0.82 -6.66 32.29
CA PRO A 153 -1.01 -7.18 33.65
C PRO A 153 -2.41 -6.94 34.22
N GLU A 154 -2.95 -7.89 34.97
CA GLU A 154 -4.33 -7.82 35.51
C GLU A 154 -4.59 -6.58 36.36
N LYS A 155 -3.61 -6.13 37.16
CA LYS A 155 -3.73 -4.89 37.96
C LYS A 155 -3.95 -3.64 37.09
N ALA A 156 -3.43 -3.63 35.87
CA ALA A 156 -3.64 -2.52 34.93
C ALA A 156 -4.97 -2.62 34.18
N LEU A 157 -5.53 -3.83 34.03
CA LEU A 157 -6.81 -4.07 33.35
C LEU A 157 -7.96 -3.35 34.06
N GLU A 158 -7.98 -3.31 35.40
CA GLU A 158 -9.03 -2.60 36.15
C GLU A 158 -9.12 -1.11 35.79
N GLY A 159 -7.97 -0.45 35.61
CA GLY A 159 -7.91 0.94 35.15
C GLY A 159 -8.30 1.13 33.68
N LEU A 160 -8.20 0.07 32.88
CA LEU A 160 -8.51 0.07 31.45
C LEU A 160 -9.97 -0.30 31.14
N LYS A 161 -10.70 -0.97 32.04
CA LYS A 161 -12.14 -1.33 31.88
C LYS A 161 -12.97 -0.16 31.36
N LYS A 162 -12.89 0.98 32.05
CA LYS A 162 -13.63 2.18 31.66
C LYS A 162 -13.22 2.71 30.28
N LYS A 163 -11.94 2.65 29.94
CA LYS A 163 -11.45 3.13 28.63
C LYS A 163 -11.93 2.25 27.49
N VAL A 164 -11.89 0.92 27.66
CA VAL A 164 -12.41 -0.04 26.69
C VAL A 164 -13.91 0.16 26.48
N GLU A 165 -14.67 0.37 27.56
CA GLU A 165 -16.11 0.64 27.49
C GLU A 165 -16.41 1.97 26.78
N ILE A 166 -15.64 3.03 27.06
CA ILE A 166 -15.76 4.32 26.37
C ILE A 166 -15.46 4.17 24.88
N ALA A 167 -14.43 3.41 24.51
CA ALA A 167 -14.09 3.16 23.11
C ALA A 167 -15.24 2.45 22.39
N ARG A 168 -15.81 1.40 23.01
CA ARG A 168 -16.96 0.66 22.48
C ARG A 168 -18.18 1.56 22.28
N LYS A 169 -18.57 2.31 23.32
CA LYS A 169 -19.69 3.27 23.25
C LYS A 169 -19.48 4.35 22.21
N ASN A 170 -18.24 4.82 22.01
CA ASN A 170 -17.95 5.83 21.00
C ASN A 170 -18.10 5.24 19.58
N VAL A 171 -17.66 4.00 19.35
CA VAL A 171 -17.88 3.30 18.07
C VAL A 171 -19.38 3.15 17.81
N GLU A 172 -20.13 2.61 18.78
CA GLU A 172 -21.59 2.44 18.68
C GLU A 172 -22.31 3.77 18.41
N ARG A 173 -21.89 4.86 19.08
CA ARG A 173 -22.44 6.21 18.85
C ARG A 173 -22.23 6.66 17.41
N PHE A 174 -21.08 6.38 16.81
CA PHE A 174 -20.81 6.72 15.41
C PHE A 174 -21.62 5.85 14.44
N ILE A 175 -21.72 4.55 14.71
CA ILE A 175 -22.54 3.63 13.90
C ILE A 175 -23.99 4.10 13.91
N ASN A 176 -24.56 4.35 15.09
CA ASN A 176 -25.96 4.78 15.23
C ASN A 176 -26.22 6.17 14.62
N LYS A 177 -25.25 7.10 14.74
CA LYS A 177 -25.41 8.46 14.21
C LYS A 177 -25.32 8.51 12.69
N TYR A 178 -24.40 7.76 12.09
CA TYR A 178 -24.07 7.90 10.66
C TYR A 178 -24.59 6.75 9.80
N ASN A 179 -25.08 5.66 10.41
CA ASN A 179 -25.58 4.45 9.76
C ASN A 179 -24.74 4.04 8.53
N PRO A 180 -23.45 3.72 8.74
CA PRO A 180 -22.52 3.49 7.63
C PRO A 180 -22.89 2.22 6.86
N GLU A 181 -22.71 2.24 5.53
CA GLU A 181 -22.94 1.06 4.68
C GLU A 181 -21.98 -0.09 5.00
N LYS A 182 -20.74 0.26 5.34
CA LYS A 182 -19.67 -0.67 5.71
C LYS A 182 -18.86 -0.12 6.87
N ILE A 183 -18.35 -1.05 7.68
CA ILE A 183 -17.43 -0.74 8.77
C ILE A 183 -16.11 -1.42 8.45
N PHE A 184 -15.03 -0.65 8.38
CA PHE A 184 -13.69 -1.16 8.16
C PHE A 184 -12.86 -1.00 9.42
N VAL A 185 -12.01 -1.98 9.68
CA VAL A 185 -10.91 -1.85 10.64
C VAL A 185 -9.62 -1.74 9.86
N VAL A 186 -8.89 -0.64 10.07
CA VAL A 186 -7.60 -0.41 9.42
C VAL A 186 -6.51 -1.08 10.24
N VAL A 187 -5.81 -2.03 9.64
CA VAL A 187 -4.80 -2.88 10.28
C VAL A 187 -3.41 -2.47 9.80
N GLU A 188 -2.53 -2.08 10.74
CA GLU A 188 -1.11 -1.79 10.50
C GLU A 188 -0.19 -2.89 11.08
N ASP A 189 -0.60 -3.56 12.17
CA ASP A 189 0.15 -4.62 12.84
C ASP A 189 -0.72 -5.79 13.35
N ASP A 190 -0.10 -6.83 13.91
CA ASP A 190 -0.78 -8.03 14.43
C ASP A 190 -1.74 -7.73 15.60
N LYS A 191 -1.52 -6.64 16.34
CA LYS A 191 -2.42 -6.25 17.44
C LYS A 191 -3.71 -5.67 16.87
N ASP A 192 -3.62 -4.95 15.76
CA ASP A 192 -4.79 -4.47 15.04
C ASP A 192 -5.61 -5.62 14.44
N GLU A 193 -5.02 -6.80 14.21
CA GLU A 193 -5.77 -7.98 13.80
C GLU A 193 -6.72 -8.48 14.90
N LEU A 194 -6.30 -8.45 16.16
CA LEU A 194 -7.17 -8.78 17.29
C LEU A 194 -8.34 -7.78 17.40
N LEU A 195 -8.04 -6.49 17.23
CA LEU A 195 -9.07 -5.45 17.15
C LEU A 195 -10.06 -5.73 16.02
N TYR A 196 -9.57 -6.11 14.84
CA TYR A 196 -10.40 -6.48 13.70
C TYR A 196 -11.30 -7.68 14.01
N LEU A 197 -10.77 -8.77 14.56
CA LEU A 197 -11.55 -9.96 14.89
C LEU A 197 -12.69 -9.62 15.85
N ARG A 198 -12.42 -8.78 16.86
CA ARG A 198 -13.44 -8.34 17.81
C ARG A 198 -14.49 -7.44 17.16
N ALA A 199 -14.07 -6.47 16.35
CA ALA A 199 -14.98 -5.58 15.63
C ALA A 199 -15.81 -6.32 14.57
N LYS A 200 -15.28 -7.38 13.96
CA LYS A 200 -16.00 -8.26 13.05
C LYS A 200 -17.12 -8.99 13.77
N GLN A 201 -16.86 -9.51 14.96
CA GLN A 201 -17.89 -10.17 15.78
C GLN A 201 -19.00 -9.19 16.20
N LEU A 202 -18.63 -7.97 16.62
CA LEU A 202 -19.58 -7.00 17.16
C LEU A 202 -20.36 -6.24 16.08
N TYR A 203 -19.72 -5.92 14.96
CA TYR A 203 -20.23 -4.95 13.99
C TYR A 203 -20.14 -5.44 12.53
N ASN A 204 -19.82 -6.71 12.30
CA ASN A 204 -19.58 -7.28 10.97
C ASN A 204 -18.55 -6.47 10.14
N ALA A 205 -17.52 -5.95 10.81
CA ALA A 205 -16.48 -5.16 10.18
C ALA A 205 -15.61 -5.97 9.20
N GLU A 206 -15.16 -5.32 8.13
CA GLU A 206 -14.21 -5.84 7.14
C GLU A 206 -12.77 -5.36 7.45
N LYS A 207 -11.78 -6.18 7.11
CA LYS A 207 -10.35 -5.82 7.27
C LYS A 207 -9.93 -4.92 6.11
N LEU A 208 -9.18 -3.86 6.42
CA LEU A 208 -8.51 -3.04 5.42
C LEU A 208 -7.05 -2.82 5.82
N ASN A 209 -6.12 -3.04 4.89
CA ASN A 209 -4.69 -2.85 5.19
C ASN A 209 -4.34 -1.34 5.19
N ALA A 210 -3.65 -0.87 6.22
CA ALA A 210 -3.20 0.51 6.32
C ALA A 210 -2.33 0.93 5.12
N ASP A 211 -1.48 0.02 4.63
CA ASP A 211 -0.62 0.27 3.48
C ASP A 211 -1.42 0.43 2.18
N GLU A 212 -2.61 -0.18 2.08
CA GLU A 212 -3.43 -0.10 0.87
C GLU A 212 -4.29 1.17 0.80
N ILE A 213 -4.63 1.76 1.95
CA ILE A 213 -5.47 2.97 2.03
C ILE A 213 -4.64 4.25 2.16
N LEU A 214 -3.43 4.16 2.71
CA LEU A 214 -2.53 5.32 2.93
C LEU A 214 -1.46 5.49 1.85
N SER A 215 -1.38 4.54 0.92
CA SER A 215 -0.72 4.68 -0.38
C SER A 215 -1.36 5.80 -1.20
#